data_AF-A0A6H5GQI5-F1
#
_entry.id   AF-A0A6H5GQI5-F1
#
_cell.length_a   1.000
_cell.length_b   1.000
_cell.length_c   1.000
_cell.angle_alpha   90.00
_cell.angle_beta   90.00
_cell.angle_gamma   90.00
#
_symmetry.space_group_name_H-M   'P 1'
#
loop_
_entity.id
_entity.type
_entity.pdbx_description
1 polymer ?
#
loop_
_entity_poly.entity_id
_entity_poly.type
_entity_poly.pdbx_seq_one_letter_code
_entity_poly.pdbx_strand_id
1 'polypeptide(L)'
;MDKLESYYKKKDNSRIRRSQFTNRKQEDGENFMSFFREKLKLFQLSDPCPQCYHQCLADNVIESLRDENVRRKCRTLPDSTELSDIVKICQAEEMVIREETNDLRKIS
;
A
#
# COMPACT_ATOMS: atom_id res chain seq x y z
N MET A 1 33.99 -17.15 13.38
CA MET A 1 33.08 -16.52 12.41
C MET A 1 31.61 -16.56 12.86
N ASP A 2 31.20 -17.47 13.75
CA ASP A 2 29.79 -17.64 14.14
C ASP A 2 29.16 -16.55 15.02
N LYS A 3 29.94 -15.81 15.81
CA LYS A 3 29.38 -14.76 16.68
C LYS A 3 28.86 -13.55 15.89
N LEU A 4 29.49 -13.23 14.76
CA LEU A 4 29.11 -12.11 13.90
C LEU A 4 27.80 -12.39 13.15
N GLU A 5 27.65 -13.61 12.61
CA GLU A 5 26.41 -14.04 11.97
C GLU A 5 25.23 -14.08 12.95
N SER A 6 25.45 -14.50 14.20
CA SER A 6 24.41 -14.48 15.24
C SER A 6 23.98 -13.06 15.64
N TYR A 7 24.91 -12.09 15.59
CA TYR A 7 24.65 -10.68 15.87
C TYR A 7 23.77 -10.04 14.78
N TYR A 8 23.97 -10.44 13.52
CA TYR A 8 23.14 -10.01 12.39
C TYR A 8 21.82 -10.79 12.27
N LYS A 9 21.78 -12.08 12.63
CA LYS A 9 20.56 -12.92 12.53
C LYS A 9 19.46 -12.59 13.54
N LYS A 10 19.75 -11.87 14.63
CA LYS A 10 18.78 -11.62 15.72
C LYS A 10 18.25 -10.20 15.84
N LYS A 11 18.78 -9.23 15.07
CA LYS A 11 18.23 -7.88 15.07
C LYS A 11 17.29 -7.74 13.90
N ASP A 12 16.01 -7.80 14.21
CA ASP A 12 14.95 -7.41 13.32
C ASP A 12 15.26 -6.03 12.72
N ASN A 13 15.72 -6.02 11.46
CA ASN A 13 16.36 -4.84 10.91
C ASN A 13 15.28 -3.89 10.41
N SER A 14 14.95 -2.88 11.24
CA SER A 14 13.95 -1.86 10.90
C SER A 14 14.25 -1.16 9.57
N ARG A 15 15.52 -1.08 9.13
CA ARG A 15 15.87 -0.56 7.80
C ARG A 15 15.37 -1.46 6.67
N ILE A 16 15.47 -2.78 6.83
CA ILE A 16 14.93 -3.76 5.87
C ILE A 16 13.41 -3.63 5.81
N ARG A 17 12.74 -3.55 6.95
CA ARG A 17 11.28 -3.43 7.00
C ARG A 17 10.77 -2.12 6.39
N ARG A 18 11.44 -1.00 6.67
CA ARG A 18 11.15 0.28 6.00
C ARG A 18 11.34 0.18 4.49
N SER A 19 12.42 -0.44 4.04
CA SER A 19 12.66 -0.68 2.61
C SER A 19 11.54 -1.53 1.98
N GLN A 20 11.13 -2.62 2.63
CA GLN A 20 10.02 -3.45 2.17
C GLN A 20 8.71 -2.66 2.11
N PHE A 21 8.40 -1.88 3.14
CA PHE A 21 7.24 -0.98 3.14
C PHE A 21 7.29 -0.02 1.96
N THR A 22 8.36 0.77 1.81
CA THR A 22 8.47 1.79 0.75
C THR A 22 8.40 1.18 -0.66
N ASN A 23 9.04 0.03 -0.87
CA ASN A 23 9.12 -0.61 -2.18
C ASN A 23 7.91 -1.47 -2.54
N ARG A 24 7.02 -1.77 -1.58
CA ARG A 24 5.80 -2.53 -1.86
C ARG A 24 4.86 -1.74 -2.77
N LYS A 25 4.73 -2.16 -4.03
CA LYS A 25 3.77 -1.65 -5.02
C LYS A 25 2.63 -2.64 -5.19
N GLN A 26 1.42 -2.18 -5.52
CA GLN A 26 0.32 -3.08 -5.87
C GLN A 26 0.70 -3.82 -7.15
N GLU A 27 0.66 -5.16 -7.10
CA GLU A 27 1.11 -6.01 -8.20
C GLU A 27 0.00 -6.20 -9.27
N ASP A 28 0.38 -6.71 -10.44
CA ASP A 28 -0.58 -7.05 -11.49
C ASP A 28 -1.57 -8.14 -11.03
N GLY A 29 -2.86 -7.86 -11.20
CA GLY A 29 -3.94 -8.76 -10.76
C GLY A 29 -4.16 -8.80 -9.25
N GLU A 30 -3.40 -8.04 -8.46
CA GLU A 30 -3.61 -7.93 -7.03
C GLU A 30 -4.76 -6.98 -6.72
N ASN A 31 -5.73 -7.47 -5.93
CA ASN A 31 -6.81 -6.61 -5.46
C ASN A 31 -6.34 -5.60 -4.41
N PHE A 32 -6.97 -4.43 -4.39
CA PHE A 32 -6.57 -3.31 -3.54
C PHE A 32 -6.55 -3.69 -2.05
N MET A 33 -7.53 -4.44 -1.56
CA MET A 33 -7.60 -4.78 -0.12
C MET A 33 -6.51 -5.75 0.32
N SER A 34 -6.13 -6.70 -0.53
CA SER A 34 -4.97 -7.57 -0.28
C SER A 34 -3.68 -6.75 -0.21
N PHE A 35 -3.47 -5.86 -1.19
CA PHE A 35 -2.34 -4.94 -1.21
C PHE A 35 -2.30 -4.08 0.07
N PHE A 36 -3.41 -3.42 0.41
CA PHE A 36 -3.49 -2.51 1.54
C PHE A 36 -3.20 -3.20 2.88
N ARG A 37 -3.73 -4.41 3.09
CA ARG A 37 -3.49 -5.20 4.31
C ARG A 37 -2.00 -5.55 4.47
N GLU A 38 -1.36 -5.99 3.41
CA GLU A 38 0.08 -6.32 3.47
C GLU A 38 0.93 -5.06 3.65
N LYS A 39 0.57 -3.96 2.98
CA LYS A 39 1.23 -2.66 3.13
C LYS A 39 1.11 -2.13 4.57
N LEU A 40 -0.06 -2.23 5.19
CA LEU A 40 -0.31 -1.85 6.59
C LEU A 40 0.53 -2.70 7.55
N LYS A 41 0.60 -4.00 7.32
CA LYS A 41 1.43 -4.92 8.13
C LYS A 41 2.91 -4.54 8.04
N LEU A 42 3.44 -4.31 6.84
CA LEU A 42 4.81 -3.86 6.64
C LEU A 42 5.08 -2.52 7.32
N PHE A 43 4.12 -1.60 7.26
CA PHE A 43 4.20 -0.29 7.91
C PHE A 43 4.30 -0.41 9.42
N GLN A 44 3.41 -1.18 10.06
CA GLN A 44 3.42 -1.43 11.51
C GLN A 44 4.75 -2.04 11.97
N LEU A 45 5.31 -2.95 11.17
CA LEU A 45 6.57 -3.60 11.48
C LEU A 45 7.78 -2.67 11.22
N SER A 46 7.60 -1.59 10.46
CA SER A 46 8.69 -0.67 10.09
C SER A 46 9.09 0.33 11.19
N ASP A 47 8.45 0.25 12.35
CA ASP A 47 8.60 1.17 13.48
C ASP A 47 8.36 2.64 13.05
N PRO A 48 7.12 2.94 12.60
CA PRO A 48 6.81 4.23 12.02
C PRO A 48 6.78 5.33 13.08
N CYS A 49 7.16 6.53 12.68
CA CYS A 49 7.09 7.69 13.57
C CYS A 49 5.62 7.94 13.98
N PRO A 50 5.31 8.03 15.29
CA PRO A 50 3.94 8.22 15.77
C PRO A 50 3.29 9.51 15.27
N GLN A 51 4.08 10.58 15.05
CA GLN A 51 3.55 11.88 14.64
C GLN A 51 3.17 11.95 13.16
N CYS A 52 3.82 11.15 12.30
CA CYS A 52 3.50 11.11 10.87
C CYS A 52 2.90 9.78 10.43
N TYR A 53 2.43 8.97 11.38
CA TYR A 53 1.93 7.61 11.14
C TYR A 53 0.91 7.55 10.00
N HIS A 54 -0.14 8.37 10.11
CA HIS A 54 -1.24 8.36 9.14
C HIS A 54 -0.84 8.94 7.79
N GLN A 55 -0.16 10.11 7.79
CA GLN A 55 0.28 10.77 6.57
C GLN A 55 1.23 9.88 5.76
N CYS A 56 2.25 9.31 6.42
CA CYS A 56 3.24 8.47 5.78
C CYS A 56 2.59 7.23 5.15
N LEU A 57 1.65 6.60 5.84
CA LEU A 57 0.93 5.46 5.30
C LEU A 57 0.04 5.84 4.12
N ALA A 58 -0.71 6.95 4.23
CA ALA A 58 -1.59 7.44 3.18
C ALA A 58 -0.81 7.74 1.89
N ASP A 59 0.24 8.55 1.98
CA ASP A 59 1.07 8.92 0.84
C ASP A 59 1.69 7.68 0.18
N ASN A 60 2.18 6.73 0.99
CA ASN A 60 2.78 5.51 0.45
C ASN A 60 1.77 4.55 -0.15
N VAL A 61 0.52 4.53 0.34
CA VAL A 61 -0.56 3.75 -0.29
C VAL A 61 -0.86 4.34 -1.65
N ILE A 62 -1.09 5.66 -1.73
CA ILE A 62 -1.39 6.37 -2.99
C ILE A 62 -0.27 6.12 -4.02
N GLU A 63 0.97 6.42 -3.67
CA GLU A 63 2.12 6.28 -4.58
C GLU A 63 2.47 4.83 -4.95
N SER A 64 1.86 3.86 -4.29
CA SER A 64 2.03 2.44 -4.59
C SER A 64 0.86 1.79 -5.32
N LEU A 65 -0.22 2.53 -5.57
CA LEU A 65 -1.33 2.05 -6.39
C LEU A 65 -0.86 1.75 -7.81
N ARG A 66 -1.32 0.63 -8.37
CA ARG A 66 -0.97 0.27 -9.75
C ARG A 66 -1.67 1.16 -10.77
N ASP A 67 -2.97 1.37 -10.57
CA ASP A 67 -3.80 2.16 -11.48
C ASP A 67 -3.45 3.64 -11.41
N GLU A 68 -2.95 4.18 -12.53
CA GLU A 68 -2.51 5.57 -12.63
C GLU A 68 -3.68 6.57 -12.57
N ASN A 69 -4.89 6.17 -12.98
CA ASN A 69 -6.07 7.01 -12.88
C ASN A 69 -6.55 7.13 -11.44
N VAL A 70 -6.62 6.00 -10.72
CA VAL A 70 -6.95 6.00 -9.29
C VAL A 70 -5.87 6.75 -8.50
N ARG A 71 -4.59 6.55 -8.82
CA ARG A 71 -3.48 7.29 -8.20
C ARG A 71 -3.61 8.80 -8.41
N ARG A 72 -3.85 9.25 -9.64
CA ARG A 72 -4.07 10.67 -9.94
C ARG A 72 -5.27 11.24 -9.20
N LYS A 73 -6.38 10.51 -9.13
CA LYS A 73 -7.56 10.91 -8.36
C LYS A 73 -7.22 11.10 -6.88
N CYS A 74 -6.51 10.16 -6.27
CA CYS A 74 -6.11 10.26 -4.86
C CYS A 74 -5.13 11.42 -4.60
N ARG A 75 -4.23 11.74 -5.54
CA ARG A 75 -3.30 12.89 -5.41
C ARG A 75 -3.99 14.25 -5.41
N THR A 76 -5.23 14.35 -5.90
CA THR A 76 -6.00 15.60 -5.87
C THR A 76 -6.73 15.83 -4.54
N LEU A 77 -6.69 14.85 -3.63
CA LEU A 77 -7.31 14.96 -2.32
C LEU A 77 -6.51 15.93 -1.44
N PRO A 78 -7.18 16.68 -0.54
CA PRO A 78 -6.47 17.50 0.45
C PRO A 78 -5.53 16.68 1.34
N ASP A 79 -4.40 17.25 1.78
CA ASP A 79 -3.46 16.60 2.69
C ASP A 79 -4.10 16.16 4.02
N SER A 80 -5.21 16.79 4.41
CA SER A 80 -6.01 16.45 5.59
C SER A 80 -6.92 15.24 5.40
N THR A 81 -6.92 14.62 4.22
CA THR A 81 -7.81 13.49 3.93
C THR A 81 -7.41 12.28 4.74
N GLU A 82 -8.40 11.64 5.38
CA GLU A 82 -8.16 10.46 6.17
C GLU A 82 -7.79 9.25 5.29
N LEU A 83 -6.92 8.39 5.81
CA LEU A 83 -6.60 7.11 5.18
C LEU A 83 -7.85 6.26 4.91
N SER A 84 -8.86 6.36 5.79
CA SER A 84 -10.12 5.64 5.68
C SER A 84 -10.88 6.01 4.39
N ASP A 85 -10.85 7.29 4.00
CA ASP A 85 -11.52 7.78 2.80
C ASP A 85 -10.75 7.42 1.53
N ILE A 86 -9.41 7.48 1.58
CA ILE A 86 -8.55 6.98 0.50
C ILE A 86 -8.84 5.49 0.22
N VAL A 87 -8.96 4.68 1.28
CA VAL A 87 -9.30 3.25 1.19
C VAL A 87 -10.67 3.05 0.51
N LYS A 88 -11.70 3.80 0.93
CA LYS A 88 -13.03 3.71 0.31
C LYS A 88 -12.99 4.06 -1.19
N ILE A 89 -12.27 5.11 -1.56
CA ILE A 89 -12.12 5.52 -2.97
C ILE A 89 -11.49 4.39 -3.78
N CYS A 90 -10.36 3.85 -3.31
CA CYS A 90 -9.65 2.80 -4.03
C CYS A 90 -10.51 1.52 -4.18
N GLN A 91 -11.27 1.15 -3.15
CA GLN A 91 -12.21 0.02 -3.22
C GLN A 91 -13.34 0.27 -4.23
N ALA A 92 -13.93 1.47 -4.23
CA ALA A 92 -15.01 1.81 -5.14
C ALA A 92 -14.55 1.76 -6.61
N GLU A 93 -13.40 2.32 -6.91
CA GLU A 93 -12.82 2.29 -8.27
C GLU A 93 -12.53 0.86 -8.74
N GLU A 94 -11.98 0.01 -7.87
CA GLU A 94 -11.72 -1.39 -8.20
C GLU A 94 -13.01 -2.16 -8.50
N MET A 95 -14.11 -1.88 -7.78
CA MET A 95 -15.41 -2.49 -8.05
C MET A 95 -15.97 -2.06 -9.42
N VAL A 96 -15.89 -0.77 -9.76
CA VAL A 96 -16.34 -0.25 -11.06
C VAL A 96 -15.58 -0.90 -12.20
N ILE A 97 -14.25 -0.95 -12.14
CA ILE A 97 -13.40 -1.58 -13.17
C ILE A 97 -13.76 -3.06 -13.34
N ARG A 98 -14.04 -3.76 -12.23
CA ARG A 98 -14.43 -5.17 -12.25
C ARG A 98 -15.81 -5.38 -12.90
N GLU A 99 -16.76 -4.49 -12.67
CA GLU A 99 -18.08 -4.54 -13.28
C GLU A 99 -17.99 -4.28 -14.79
N GLU A 100 -17.28 -3.24 -15.21
CA GLU A 100 -17.05 -2.91 -16.63
C GLU A 100 -16.37 -4.06 -17.38
N THR A 101 -15.33 -4.66 -16.80
CA THR A 101 -14.63 -5.80 -17.42
C THR A 101 -15.51 -7.06 -17.50
N ASN A 102 -16.40 -7.28 -16.53
CA ASN A 102 -17.34 -8.39 -16.59
C ASN A 102 -18.40 -8.17 -17.67
N ASP A 103 -18.87 -6.94 -17.86
CA ASP A 103 -19.87 -6.62 -18.87
C ASP A 103 -19.29 -6.71 -20.29
N LEU A 104 -18.05 -6.26 -20.50
CA LEU A 104 -17.34 -6.46 -21.77
C LEU A 104 -17.19 -7.96 -22.14
N ARG A 105 -16.97 -8.83 -21.14
CA ARG A 105 -16.87 -10.29 -21.35
C ARG A 105 -18.20 -10.98 -21.65
N LYS A 106 -19.35 -10.36 -21.30
CA LYS A 106 -20.69 -10.91 -21.62
C LYS A 106 -21.14 -10.59 -23.04
N ILE A 107 -20.50 -9.61 -23.69
CA ILE A 107 -20.87 -9.11 -25.02
C ILE A 107 -19.94 -9.69 -26.12
N SER A 108 -18.84 -10.35 -25.72
CA SER A 108 -17.96 -11.14 -26.61
C SER A 108 -18.35 -12.60 -26.66
#